data_AF-A0A7K3D545-F1
#
_entry.id   AF-A0A7K3D545-F1
#
_cell.length_a   1.000
_cell.length_b   1.000
_cell.length_c   1.000
_cell.angle_alpha   90.00
_cell.angle_beta   90.00
_cell.angle_gamma   90.00
#
_symmetry.space_group_name_H-M   'P 1'
#
loop_
_entity.id
_entity.type
_entity.pdbx_description
1 polymer ?
#
loop_
_entity_poly.entity_id
_entity_poly.type
_entity_poly.pdbx_seq_one_letter_code
_entity_poly.pdbx_strand_id
1 'polypeptide(L)'
;MPGRDPAERHRTATSLELLFDLCFVIAVAQASESLHEALAEGATATGVLRFALVFFTVWWAWMNFTWFASAYDPDDIPYRLTVLVQITGSLILAAGVPHAFADGDLRTITIGYVVLRTALAALWLRAARSDPARRTTALRFATGVTLCQVGWVGLLALPEPARLPGVAVLIVAEVAVPVWAQSAGMTPWHPRHIAERYELFILIVLGESVAAATIAVRGAFDRHQSTGSLCATAAGGLLTAFALWWLYFSRPAHTLLAT
;
A
#
# COMPACT_ATOMS: atom_id res chain seq x y z
N MET A 1 -20.64 12.48 -6.96
CA MET A 1 -19.25 12.26 -7.42
C MET A 1 -19.19 12.11 -8.94
N PRO A 2 -19.33 13.19 -9.73
CA PRO A 2 -19.00 13.11 -11.15
C PRO A 2 -17.52 12.72 -11.33
N GLY A 3 -17.19 11.96 -12.37
CA GLY A 3 -15.80 11.63 -12.70
C GLY A 3 -14.99 12.89 -13.00
N ARG A 4 -13.74 12.94 -12.54
CA ARG A 4 -12.91 14.16 -12.60
C ARG A 4 -12.43 14.49 -14.01
N ASP A 5 -12.16 15.77 -14.24
CA ASP A 5 -11.53 16.28 -15.46
C ASP A 5 -10.04 15.87 -15.51
N PRO A 6 -9.60 15.08 -16.51
CA PRO A 6 -8.20 14.71 -16.68
C PRO A 6 -7.25 15.88 -16.99
N ALA A 7 -7.75 17.08 -17.28
CA ALA A 7 -6.95 18.24 -17.73
C ALA A 7 -6.70 19.34 -16.65
N GLU A 8 -7.04 19.09 -15.38
CA GLU A 8 -6.94 20.07 -14.29
C GLU A 8 -5.47 20.47 -14.00
N ARG A 9 -5.06 21.69 -14.38
CA ARG A 9 -3.69 22.21 -14.17
C ARG A 9 -3.47 22.64 -12.72
N HIS A 10 -2.52 22.00 -12.02
CA HIS A 10 -2.09 22.23 -10.61
C HIS A 10 -2.94 21.58 -9.52
N ARG A 11 -3.30 20.30 -9.67
CA ARG A 11 -3.79 19.50 -8.54
C ARG A 11 -2.62 18.90 -7.78
N THR A 12 -2.35 19.41 -6.58
CA THR A 12 -1.42 18.84 -5.62
C THR A 12 -2.10 17.80 -4.73
N ALA A 13 -1.35 16.90 -4.11
CA ALA A 13 -1.89 15.95 -3.14
C ALA A 13 -2.54 16.67 -1.94
N THR A 14 -3.68 16.16 -1.47
CA THR A 14 -4.38 16.75 -0.31
C THR A 14 -3.73 16.31 1.01
N SER A 15 -3.95 17.07 2.09
CA SER A 15 -3.45 16.68 3.42
C SER A 15 -4.01 15.33 3.91
N LEU A 16 -5.23 14.97 3.49
CA LEU A 16 -5.84 13.69 3.84
C LEU A 16 -5.18 12.52 3.08
N GLU A 17 -4.86 12.74 1.81
CA GLU A 17 -4.10 11.81 0.98
C GLU A 17 -2.68 11.57 1.56
N LEU A 18 -2.02 12.64 2.02
CA LEU A 18 -0.72 12.52 2.71
C LEU A 18 -0.82 11.80 4.07
N LEU A 19 -1.87 12.06 4.85
CA LEU A 19 -2.12 11.33 6.10
C LEU A 19 -2.32 9.82 5.82
N PHE A 20 -3.04 9.49 4.76
CA PHE A 20 -3.21 8.11 4.31
C PHE A 20 -1.87 7.44 4.00
N ASP A 21 -1.00 8.12 3.23
CA ASP A 21 0.34 7.59 2.91
C ASP A 21 1.17 7.37 4.16
N LEU A 22 1.19 8.33 5.07
CA LEU A 22 1.94 8.24 6.33
C LEU A 22 1.53 7.00 7.13
N CYS A 23 0.22 6.75 7.28
CA CYS A 23 -0.26 5.57 7.99
C CYS A 23 0.05 4.26 7.25
N PHE A 24 0.06 4.27 5.91
CA PHE A 24 0.45 3.10 5.12
C PHE A 24 1.94 2.79 5.22
N VAL A 25 2.80 3.80 5.32
CA VAL A 25 4.24 3.61 5.51
C VAL A 25 4.55 2.87 6.81
N ILE A 26 3.75 3.04 7.86
CA ILE A 26 3.88 2.26 9.10
C ILE A 26 3.77 0.75 8.82
N ALA A 27 2.82 0.32 7.98
CA ALA A 27 2.68 -1.09 7.62
C ALA A 27 3.90 -1.62 6.84
N VAL A 28 4.48 -0.78 5.98
CA VAL A 28 5.71 -1.11 5.23
C VAL A 28 6.92 -1.21 6.17
N ALA A 29 7.04 -0.29 7.13
CA ALA A 29 8.09 -0.27 8.14
C ALA A 29 8.06 -1.56 8.99
N GLN A 30 6.88 -1.92 9.49
CA GLN A 30 6.67 -3.16 10.25
C GLN A 30 7.05 -4.41 9.43
N ALA A 31 6.66 -4.48 8.16
CA ALA A 31 7.05 -5.58 7.29
C ALA A 31 8.57 -5.65 7.10
N SER A 32 9.24 -4.50 6.95
CA SER A 32 10.70 -4.43 6.82
C SER A 32 11.42 -4.88 8.09
N GLU A 33 10.90 -4.51 9.27
CA GLU A 33 11.46 -4.93 10.56
C GLU A 33 11.30 -6.46 10.76
N SER A 34 10.12 -7.01 10.50
CA SER A 34 9.92 -8.47 10.58
C SER A 34 10.78 -9.26 9.58
N LEU A 35 11.07 -8.68 8.40
CA LEU A 35 12.02 -9.28 7.46
C LEU A 35 13.44 -9.27 8.05
N HIS A 36 13.87 -8.17 8.67
CA HIS A 36 15.19 -8.07 9.29
C HIS A 36 15.38 -9.14 10.38
N GLU A 37 14.38 -9.34 11.24
CA GLU A 37 14.40 -10.38 12.27
C GLU A 37 14.49 -11.79 11.66
N ALA A 38 13.66 -12.09 10.65
CA ALA A 38 13.69 -13.39 9.99
C ALA A 38 15.05 -13.68 9.30
N LEU A 39 15.74 -12.65 8.79
CA LEU A 39 17.09 -12.78 8.25
C LEU A 39 18.13 -13.02 9.34
N ALA A 40 18.00 -12.36 10.49
CA ALA A 40 18.89 -12.55 11.63
C ALA A 40 18.80 -13.97 12.22
N GLU A 41 17.63 -14.60 12.16
CA GLU A 41 17.38 -15.97 12.60
C GLU A 41 17.78 -17.05 11.58
N GLY A 42 18.24 -16.66 10.38
CA GLY A 42 18.65 -17.58 9.32
C GLY A 42 17.49 -18.17 8.50
N ALA A 43 16.26 -17.69 8.68
CA ALA A 43 15.07 -18.12 7.95
C ALA A 43 14.87 -17.36 6.62
N THR A 44 15.94 -17.15 5.84
CA THR A 44 15.99 -16.22 4.71
C THR A 44 14.89 -16.43 3.66
N ALA A 45 14.72 -17.66 3.17
CA ALA A 45 13.74 -17.94 2.11
C ALA A 45 12.29 -17.71 2.57
N THR A 46 11.95 -18.20 3.76
CA THR A 46 10.62 -18.07 4.34
C THR A 46 10.32 -16.62 4.73
N GLY A 47 11.31 -15.91 5.30
CA GLY A 47 11.19 -14.50 5.65
C GLY A 47 10.94 -13.62 4.43
N VAL A 48 11.69 -13.83 3.34
CA VAL A 48 11.50 -13.11 2.07
C VAL A 48 10.12 -13.39 1.47
N LEU A 49 9.65 -14.65 1.49
CA LEU A 49 8.33 -15.00 1.00
C LEU A 49 7.21 -14.33 1.82
N ARG A 50 7.28 -14.39 3.16
CA ARG A 50 6.31 -13.74 4.06
C ARG A 50 6.29 -12.22 3.84
N PHE A 51 7.47 -11.61 3.73
CA PHE A 51 7.61 -10.20 3.39
C PHE A 51 6.97 -9.86 2.06
N ALA A 52 7.26 -10.61 0.99
CA ALA A 52 6.67 -10.35 -0.33
C ALA A 52 5.14 -10.40 -0.31
N LEU A 53 4.55 -11.35 0.44
CA LEU A 53 3.10 -11.48 0.58
C LEU A 53 2.47 -10.32 1.36
N VAL A 54 3.06 -9.94 2.50
CA VAL A 54 2.60 -8.81 3.31
C VAL A 54 2.76 -7.50 2.55
N PHE A 55 3.94 -7.28 1.96
CA PHE A 55 4.23 -6.11 1.14
C PHE A 55 3.26 -6.00 -0.03
N PHE A 56 2.99 -7.10 -0.75
CA PHE A 56 1.98 -7.13 -1.80
C PHE A 56 0.61 -6.70 -1.28
N THR A 57 0.20 -7.20 -0.11
CA THR A 57 -1.11 -6.88 0.49
C THR A 57 -1.22 -5.38 0.80
N VAL A 58 -0.20 -4.80 1.43
CA VAL A 58 -0.11 -3.37 1.76
C VAL A 58 -0.08 -2.54 0.49
N TRP A 59 0.83 -2.85 -0.42
CA TRP A 59 1.04 -2.15 -1.68
C TRP A 59 -0.22 -2.15 -2.54
N TRP A 60 -0.87 -3.31 -2.66
CA TRP A 60 -2.09 -3.46 -3.44
C TRP A 60 -3.23 -2.62 -2.87
N ALA A 61 -3.41 -2.61 -1.55
CA ALA A 61 -4.43 -1.77 -0.91
C ALA A 61 -4.18 -0.28 -1.15
N TRP A 62 -2.93 0.17 -0.97
CA TRP A 62 -2.54 1.56 -1.24
C TRP A 62 -2.78 1.93 -2.71
N MET A 63 -2.36 1.06 -3.64
CA MET A 63 -2.52 1.28 -5.07
C MET A 63 -4.00 1.43 -5.44
N ASN A 64 -4.87 0.52 -4.99
CA ASN A 64 -6.30 0.60 -5.27
C ASN A 64 -6.94 1.92 -4.81
N PHE A 65 -6.56 2.41 -3.63
CA PHE A 65 -7.03 3.70 -3.14
C PHE A 65 -6.49 4.88 -3.97
N THR A 66 -5.18 4.92 -4.23
CA THR A 66 -4.54 6.00 -4.99
C THR A 66 -5.14 6.13 -6.40
N TRP A 67 -5.41 5.00 -7.06
CA TRP A 67 -6.09 5.00 -8.35
C TRP A 67 -7.56 5.44 -8.25
N PHE A 68 -8.28 5.04 -7.20
CA PHE A 68 -9.63 5.54 -6.95
C PHE A 68 -9.64 7.06 -6.73
N ALA A 69 -8.79 7.59 -5.85
CA ALA A 69 -8.71 9.01 -5.52
C ALA A 69 -8.29 9.88 -6.71
N SER A 70 -7.50 9.32 -7.63
CA SER A 70 -7.18 9.98 -8.90
C SER A 70 -8.44 10.17 -9.76
N ALA A 71 -9.32 9.17 -9.81
CA ALA A 71 -10.52 9.19 -10.64
C ALA A 71 -11.73 9.89 -10.01
N TYR A 72 -11.92 9.71 -8.71
CA TYR A 72 -13.07 10.15 -7.94
C TYR A 72 -12.63 10.62 -6.55
N ASP A 73 -12.57 11.94 -6.37
CA ASP A 73 -12.34 12.57 -5.08
C ASP A 73 -13.21 13.83 -5.01
N PRO A 74 -14.45 13.74 -4.54
CA PRO A 74 -15.35 14.88 -4.43
C PRO A 74 -15.07 15.74 -3.18
N ASP A 75 -14.08 15.37 -2.35
CA ASP A 75 -13.74 16.00 -1.07
C ASP A 75 -14.93 16.24 -0.11
N ASP A 76 -15.94 15.36 -0.13
CA ASP A 76 -17.12 15.46 0.72
C ASP A 76 -16.98 14.69 2.05
N ILE A 77 -17.83 15.02 3.03
CA ILE A 77 -17.76 14.42 4.38
C ILE A 77 -17.78 12.89 4.34
N PRO A 78 -18.68 12.20 3.62
CA PRO A 78 -18.66 10.74 3.63
C PRO A 78 -17.43 10.16 2.92
N TYR A 79 -16.83 10.85 1.95
CA TYR A 79 -15.53 10.45 1.40
C TYR A 79 -14.45 10.51 2.47
N ARG A 80 -14.31 11.65 3.16
CA ARG A 80 -13.31 11.83 4.24
C ARG A 80 -13.45 10.78 5.35
N LEU A 81 -14.68 10.53 5.81
CA LEU A 81 -14.95 9.48 6.81
C LEU A 81 -14.55 8.09 6.30
N THR A 82 -14.81 7.79 5.02
CA THR A 82 -14.43 6.50 4.43
C THR A 82 -12.91 6.35 4.30
N VAL A 83 -12.19 7.43 4.02
CA VAL A 83 -10.71 7.44 4.03
C VAL A 83 -10.17 7.22 5.45
N LEU A 84 -10.76 7.84 6.48
CA LEU A 84 -10.38 7.60 7.87
C LEU A 84 -10.61 6.14 8.29
N VAL A 85 -11.70 5.52 7.83
CA VAL A 85 -11.95 4.07 8.03
C VAL A 85 -10.88 3.24 7.32
N GLN A 86 -10.47 3.62 6.11
CA GLN A 86 -9.36 2.94 5.43
C GLN A 86 -8.04 3.08 6.20
N ILE A 87 -7.72 4.26 6.71
CA ILE A 87 -6.54 4.47 7.57
C ILE A 87 -6.59 3.56 8.80
N THR A 88 -7.76 3.42 9.43
CA THR A 88 -7.92 2.50 10.56
C THR A 88 -7.66 1.06 10.13
N GLY A 89 -8.19 0.63 8.97
CA GLY A 89 -7.92 -0.70 8.44
C GLY A 89 -6.44 -0.95 8.12
N SER A 90 -5.70 0.04 7.62
CA SER A 90 -4.25 -0.10 7.37
C SER A 90 -3.43 -0.20 8.64
N LEU A 91 -3.81 0.52 9.70
CA LEU A 91 -3.18 0.41 11.01
C LEU A 91 -3.45 -0.95 11.68
N ILE A 92 -4.67 -1.48 11.55
CA ILE A 92 -4.99 -2.85 12.00
C ILE A 92 -4.14 -3.87 11.24
N LEU A 93 -4.03 -3.70 9.91
CA LEU A 93 -3.20 -4.56 9.08
C LEU A 93 -1.73 -4.50 9.52
N ALA A 94 -1.19 -3.30 9.75
CA ALA A 94 0.16 -3.08 10.24
C ALA A 94 0.42 -3.80 11.58
N ALA A 95 -0.52 -3.69 12.53
CA ALA A 95 -0.44 -4.37 13.82
C ALA A 95 -0.48 -5.90 13.72
N GLY A 96 -1.08 -6.42 12.64
CA GLY A 96 -1.10 -7.85 12.34
C GLY A 96 0.20 -8.40 11.74
N VAL A 97 1.09 -7.54 11.24
CA VAL A 97 2.31 -7.97 10.54
C VAL A 97 3.22 -8.83 11.42
N PRO A 98 3.61 -8.40 12.64
CA PRO A 98 4.51 -9.22 13.48
C PRO A 98 3.93 -10.60 13.81
N HIS A 99 2.62 -10.68 14.12
CA HIS A 99 1.92 -11.93 14.44
C HIS A 99 1.86 -12.89 13.25
N ALA A 100 1.72 -12.36 12.02
CA ALA A 100 1.76 -13.18 10.82
C ALA A 100 3.15 -13.74 10.53
N PHE A 101 4.21 -13.03 10.93
CA PHE A 101 5.59 -13.50 10.81
C PHE A 101 5.97 -14.49 11.91
N ALA A 102 5.55 -14.28 13.15
CA ALA A 102 5.87 -15.16 14.28
C ALA A 102 5.04 -16.46 14.27
N ASP A 103 3.71 -16.33 14.29
CA ASP A 103 2.79 -17.44 14.56
C ASP A 103 2.05 -17.92 13.30
N GLY A 104 2.20 -17.20 12.17
CA GLY A 104 1.40 -17.43 10.97
C GLY A 104 -0.07 -17.05 11.14
N ASP A 105 -0.41 -16.24 12.16
CA ASP A 105 -1.77 -15.77 12.37
C ASP A 105 -2.12 -14.66 11.38
N LEU A 106 -2.88 -15.03 10.35
CA LEU A 106 -3.35 -14.11 9.30
C LEU A 106 -4.65 -13.40 9.67
N ARG A 107 -5.25 -13.67 10.84
CA ARG A 107 -6.58 -13.12 11.20
C ARG A 107 -6.55 -11.61 11.28
N THR A 108 -5.59 -11.03 12.01
CA THR A 108 -5.49 -9.57 12.19
C THR A 108 -5.23 -8.85 10.87
N ILE A 109 -4.32 -9.37 10.04
CA ILE A 109 -4.08 -8.86 8.67
C ILE A 109 -5.36 -8.92 7.85
N THR A 110 -6.07 -10.05 7.88
CA THR A 110 -7.30 -10.24 7.12
C THR A 110 -8.40 -9.27 7.56
N ILE A 111 -8.55 -9.05 8.87
CA ILE A 111 -9.52 -8.09 9.42
C ILE A 111 -9.21 -6.66 8.93
N GLY A 112 -7.95 -6.23 9.08
CA GLY A 112 -7.53 -4.91 8.59
C GLY A 112 -7.77 -4.74 7.09
N TYR A 113 -7.47 -5.78 6.32
CA TYR A 113 -7.71 -5.81 4.89
C TYR A 113 -9.20 -5.76 4.51
N VAL A 114 -10.06 -6.49 5.22
CA VAL A 114 -11.52 -6.43 5.02
C VAL A 114 -12.06 -5.03 5.31
N VAL A 115 -11.59 -4.37 6.39
CA VAL A 115 -12.00 -2.99 6.70
C VAL A 115 -11.59 -2.02 5.58
N LEU A 116 -10.34 -2.10 5.10
CA LEU A 116 -9.86 -1.34 3.96
C LEU A 116 -10.72 -1.55 2.69
N ARG A 117 -10.98 -2.81 2.35
CA ARG A 117 -11.65 -3.19 1.11
C ARG A 117 -13.14 -2.90 1.11
N THR A 118 -13.82 -3.09 2.24
CA THR A 118 -15.25 -2.73 2.38
C THR A 118 -15.45 -1.22 2.22
N ALA A 119 -14.55 -0.41 2.79
CA ALA A 119 -14.54 1.03 2.61
C ALA A 119 -14.33 1.43 1.14
N LEU A 120 -13.35 0.82 0.46
CA LEU A 120 -13.13 1.04 -0.97
C LEU A 120 -14.32 0.60 -1.84
N ALA A 121 -14.92 -0.56 -1.56
CA ALA A 121 -16.11 -1.04 -2.26
C ALA A 121 -17.30 -0.08 -2.08
N ALA A 122 -17.47 0.49 -0.88
CA ALA A 122 -18.49 1.51 -0.62
C ALA A 122 -18.26 2.78 -1.46
N LEU A 123 -17.00 3.21 -1.62
CA LEU A 123 -16.64 4.32 -2.50
C LEU A 123 -16.97 4.03 -3.96
N TRP A 124 -16.66 2.83 -4.47
CA TRP A 124 -17.03 2.41 -5.83
C TRP A 124 -18.55 2.35 -6.04
N LEU A 125 -19.31 1.83 -5.09
CA LEU A 125 -20.78 1.83 -5.15
C LEU A 125 -21.35 3.25 -5.16
N ARG A 126 -20.70 4.18 -4.45
CA ARG A 126 -21.09 5.59 -4.46
C ARG A 126 -20.75 6.29 -5.78
N ALA A 127 -19.59 5.99 -6.36
CA ALA A 127 -19.21 6.43 -7.70
C ALA A 127 -20.22 5.91 -8.74
N ALA A 128 -20.61 4.64 -8.66
CA ALA A 128 -21.61 4.02 -9.54
C ALA A 128 -22.99 4.71 -9.52
N ARG A 129 -23.40 5.24 -8.36
CA ARG A 129 -24.64 6.03 -8.24
C ARG A 129 -24.51 7.43 -8.81
N SER A 130 -23.32 8.01 -8.75
CA SER A 130 -23.06 9.41 -9.09
C SER A 130 -22.66 9.64 -10.55
N ASP A 131 -22.08 8.63 -11.20
CA ASP A 131 -21.58 8.69 -12.58
C ASP A 131 -22.25 7.59 -13.42
N PRO A 132 -23.44 7.86 -14.00
CA PRO A 132 -24.17 6.87 -14.80
C PRO A 132 -23.38 6.36 -16.01
N ALA A 133 -22.52 7.19 -16.60
CA ALA A 133 -21.73 6.84 -17.79
C ALA A 133 -20.69 5.76 -17.49
N ARG A 134 -20.13 5.74 -16.27
CA ARG A 134 -19.12 4.77 -15.81
C ARG A 134 -19.66 3.81 -14.74
N ARG A 135 -20.98 3.72 -14.60
CA ARG A 135 -21.65 2.88 -13.60
C ARG A 135 -21.25 1.42 -13.71
N THR A 136 -21.17 0.88 -14.94
CA THR A 136 -20.78 -0.53 -15.16
C THR A 136 -19.36 -0.79 -14.67
N THR A 137 -18.39 0.06 -15.01
CA THR A 137 -17.00 -0.04 -14.54
C THR A 137 -16.93 0.02 -13.01
N ALA A 138 -17.62 0.98 -12.40
CA ALA A 138 -17.63 1.14 -10.95
C ALA A 138 -18.27 -0.06 -10.22
N LEU A 139 -19.36 -0.61 -10.75
CA LEU A 139 -19.98 -1.83 -10.20
C LEU A 139 -19.09 -3.07 -10.37
N ARG A 140 -18.36 -3.18 -11.48
CA ARG A 140 -17.36 -4.25 -11.68
C ARG A 140 -16.23 -4.15 -10.67
N PHE A 141 -15.69 -2.95 -10.41
CA PHE A 141 -14.71 -2.74 -9.35
C PHE A 141 -15.26 -3.15 -7.98
N ALA A 142 -16.44 -2.66 -7.59
CA ALA A 142 -17.05 -3.03 -6.31
C ALA A 142 -17.26 -4.55 -6.19
N THR A 143 -17.75 -5.20 -7.26
CA THR A 143 -18.00 -6.64 -7.28
C THR A 143 -16.70 -7.43 -7.23
N GLY A 144 -15.72 -7.10 -8.07
CA GLY A 144 -14.44 -7.81 -8.14
C GLY A 144 -13.66 -7.71 -6.84
N VAL A 145 -13.60 -6.52 -6.24
CA VAL A 145 -12.98 -6.30 -4.93
C VAL A 145 -13.68 -7.11 -3.84
N THR A 146 -15.02 -7.11 -3.83
CA THR A 146 -15.80 -7.86 -2.82
C THR A 146 -15.65 -9.38 -3.00
N LEU A 147 -15.62 -9.88 -4.23
CA LEU A 147 -15.40 -11.30 -4.51
C LEU A 147 -14.01 -11.76 -4.08
N CYS A 148 -12.97 -10.98 -4.38
CA CYS A 148 -11.61 -11.30 -3.93
C CYS A 148 -11.53 -11.24 -2.40
N GLN A 149 -12.18 -10.27 -1.75
CA GLN A 149 -12.27 -10.22 -0.29
C GLN A 149 -12.90 -11.47 0.31
N VAL A 150 -14.02 -11.97 -0.27
CA VAL A 150 -14.62 -13.24 0.16
C VAL A 150 -13.66 -14.40 -0.03
N GLY A 151 -12.89 -14.40 -1.13
CA GLY A 151 -11.82 -15.36 -1.38
C GLY A 151 -10.73 -15.35 -0.30
N TRP A 152 -10.25 -14.18 0.09
CA TRP A 152 -9.25 -14.02 1.17
C TRP A 152 -9.78 -14.48 2.53
N VAL A 153 -11.04 -14.19 2.86
CA VAL A 153 -11.65 -14.71 4.08
C VAL A 153 -11.82 -16.23 4.02
N GLY A 154 -12.24 -16.76 2.87
CA GLY A 154 -12.36 -18.20 2.63
C GLY A 154 -11.02 -18.94 2.71
N LEU A 155 -9.91 -18.28 2.38
CA LEU A 155 -8.56 -18.81 2.51
C LEU A 155 -8.22 -19.23 3.95
N LEU A 156 -8.78 -18.54 4.96
CA LEU A 156 -8.57 -18.88 6.37
C LEU A 156 -9.16 -20.24 6.75
N ALA A 157 -10.18 -20.70 6.02
CA ALA A 157 -10.82 -22.00 6.21
C ALA A 157 -10.12 -23.13 5.43
N LEU A 158 -9.19 -22.82 4.53
CA LEU A 158 -8.46 -23.81 3.76
C LEU A 158 -7.36 -24.50 4.61
N PRO A 159 -7.14 -25.81 4.38
CA PRO A 159 -6.04 -26.54 5.01
C PRO A 159 -4.69 -25.97 4.55
N GLU A 160 -3.68 -26.02 5.41
CA GLU A 160 -2.34 -25.47 5.17
C GLU A 160 -1.74 -25.73 3.78
N PRO A 161 -1.76 -26.96 3.21
CA PRO A 161 -1.19 -27.21 1.89
C PRO A 161 -1.91 -26.47 0.75
N ALA A 162 -3.19 -26.13 0.94
CA ALA A 162 -3.99 -25.41 -0.06
C ALA A 162 -3.87 -23.88 0.07
N ARG A 163 -3.30 -23.35 1.16
CA ARG A 163 -3.21 -21.90 1.39
C ARG A 163 -2.29 -21.22 0.39
N LEU A 164 -1.07 -21.70 0.18
CA LEU A 164 -0.13 -21.05 -0.76
C LEU A 164 -0.65 -21.03 -2.21
N PRO A 165 -1.17 -22.13 -2.78
CA PRO A 165 -1.82 -22.09 -4.09
C PRO A 165 -3.03 -21.14 -4.12
N GLY A 166 -3.84 -21.14 -3.05
CA GLY A 166 -4.98 -20.22 -2.91
C GLY A 166 -4.57 -18.75 -2.91
N VAL A 167 -3.50 -18.40 -2.21
CA VAL A 167 -2.90 -17.05 -2.22
C VAL A 167 -2.49 -16.66 -3.64
N ALA A 168 -1.80 -17.54 -4.36
CA ALA A 168 -1.37 -17.25 -5.73
C ALA A 168 -2.55 -17.02 -6.68
N VAL A 169 -3.60 -17.85 -6.58
CA VAL A 169 -4.84 -17.68 -7.35
C VAL A 169 -5.53 -16.35 -7.03
N LEU A 170 -5.60 -15.99 -5.74
CA LEU A 170 -6.21 -14.73 -5.32
C LEU A 170 -5.40 -13.52 -5.79
N ILE A 171 -4.07 -13.56 -5.73
CA ILE A 171 -3.22 -12.50 -6.29
C ILE A 171 -3.50 -12.29 -7.78
N VAL A 172 -3.60 -13.38 -8.55
CA VAL A 172 -3.95 -13.28 -9.99
C VAL A 172 -5.36 -12.71 -10.17
N ALA A 173 -6.33 -13.15 -9.37
CA ALA A 173 -7.69 -12.62 -9.40
C ALA A 173 -7.71 -11.11 -9.12
N GLU A 174 -6.96 -10.65 -8.11
CA GLU A 174 -6.83 -9.24 -7.74
C GLU A 174 -6.29 -8.41 -8.91
N VAL A 175 -5.19 -8.85 -9.52
CA VAL A 175 -4.59 -8.18 -10.67
C VAL A 175 -5.54 -8.17 -11.88
N ALA A 176 -6.38 -9.19 -12.02
CA ALA A 176 -7.38 -9.26 -13.08
C ALA A 176 -8.58 -8.32 -12.85
N VAL A 177 -8.90 -7.92 -11.61
CA VAL A 177 -10.05 -7.06 -11.31
C VAL A 177 -9.99 -5.72 -12.06
N PRO A 178 -8.89 -4.93 -12.01
CA PRO A 178 -8.80 -3.68 -12.77
C PRO A 178 -8.96 -3.88 -14.29
N VAL A 179 -8.35 -4.92 -14.85
CA VAL A 179 -8.41 -5.24 -16.29
C VAL A 179 -9.86 -5.56 -16.69
N TRP A 180 -10.53 -6.41 -15.92
CA TRP A 180 -11.92 -6.78 -16.16
C TRP A 180 -12.88 -5.60 -15.95
N ALA A 181 -12.67 -4.80 -14.92
CA ALA A 181 -13.51 -3.64 -14.63
C ALA A 181 -13.38 -2.57 -15.72
N GLN A 182 -12.16 -2.21 -16.10
CA GLN A 182 -11.89 -1.18 -17.10
C GLN A 182 -12.26 -1.60 -18.53
N SER A 183 -12.40 -2.90 -18.82
CA SER A 183 -12.93 -3.37 -20.12
C SER A 183 -14.35 -2.87 -20.42
N ALA A 184 -15.12 -2.41 -19.42
CA ALA A 184 -16.43 -1.77 -19.61
C ALA A 184 -16.35 -0.28 -19.97
N GLY A 185 -15.18 0.33 -19.83
CA GLY A 185 -14.96 1.76 -19.98
C GLY A 185 -13.88 2.25 -19.01
N MET A 186 -12.93 3.03 -19.53
CA MET A 186 -11.81 3.54 -18.74
C MET A 186 -12.29 4.62 -17.75
N THR A 187 -11.79 4.53 -16.52
CA THR A 187 -11.95 5.59 -15.52
C THR A 187 -11.11 6.81 -15.93
N PRO A 188 -11.60 8.04 -15.74
CA PRO A 188 -10.77 9.22 -15.93
C PRO A 188 -9.68 9.18 -14.86
N TRP A 189 -8.42 9.23 -15.24
CA TRP A 189 -7.29 9.28 -14.28
C TRP A 189 -6.37 10.43 -14.66
N HIS A 190 -5.69 10.99 -13.68
CA HIS A 190 -4.82 12.15 -13.86
C HIS A 190 -3.35 11.72 -13.71
N PRO A 191 -2.59 11.54 -14.81
CA PRO A 191 -1.24 10.98 -14.76
C PRO A 191 -0.28 11.73 -13.83
N ARG A 192 -0.39 13.07 -13.81
CA ARG A 192 0.46 13.91 -12.95
C ARG A 192 0.15 13.76 -11.46
N HIS A 193 -1.12 13.52 -11.10
CA HIS A 193 -1.51 13.36 -9.70
C HIS A 193 -1.07 11.99 -9.19
N ILE A 194 -1.18 10.94 -10.03
CA ILE A 194 -0.62 9.63 -9.69
C ILE A 194 0.90 9.75 -9.52
N ALA A 195 1.62 10.36 -10.47
CA ALA A 195 3.07 10.57 -10.34
C ALA A 195 3.42 11.26 -9.01
N GLU A 196 2.72 12.34 -8.67
CA GLU A 196 2.93 13.08 -7.42
C GLU A 196 2.67 12.22 -6.17
N ARG A 197 1.60 11.41 -6.16
CA ARG A 197 1.28 10.50 -5.03
C ARG A 197 2.39 9.46 -4.83
N TYR A 198 2.93 8.90 -5.91
CA TYR A 198 4.04 7.96 -5.83
C TYR A 198 5.33 8.66 -5.37
N GLU A 199 5.61 9.85 -5.88
CA GLU A 199 6.75 10.69 -5.45
C GLU A 199 6.68 11.00 -3.95
N LEU A 200 5.53 11.44 -3.45
CA LEU A 200 5.31 11.74 -2.03
C LEU A 200 5.39 10.48 -1.16
N PHE A 201 4.80 9.37 -1.60
CA PHE A 201 4.87 8.10 -0.87
C PHE A 201 6.32 7.62 -0.73
N ILE A 202 7.11 7.65 -1.81
CA ILE A 202 8.54 7.28 -1.79
C ILE A 202 9.33 8.22 -0.87
N LEU A 203 9.03 9.51 -0.87
CA LEU A 203 9.65 10.46 0.05
C LEU A 203 9.39 10.08 1.52
N ILE A 204 8.15 9.70 1.85
CA ILE A 204 7.78 9.30 3.22
C ILE A 204 8.49 7.99 3.60
N VAL A 205 8.55 6.99 2.70
CA VAL A 205 9.28 5.72 2.93
C VAL A 205 10.78 5.97 3.17
N LEU A 206 11.39 6.88 2.41
CA LEU A 206 12.78 7.28 2.63
C LEU A 206 12.95 7.98 3.98
N GLY A 207 12.01 8.83 4.38
CA GLY A 207 11.98 9.45 5.70
C GLY A 207 11.95 8.43 6.83
N GLU A 208 11.12 7.39 6.70
CA GLU A 208 11.05 6.28 7.65
C GLU A 208 12.38 5.50 7.72
N SER A 209 13.03 5.28 6.58
CA SER A 209 14.34 4.62 6.53
C SER A 209 15.42 5.42 7.30
N VAL A 210 15.37 6.76 7.22
CA VAL A 210 16.27 7.65 7.98
C VAL A 210 15.95 7.62 9.48
N ALA A 211 14.67 7.54 9.85
CA ALA A 211 14.25 7.39 11.24
C ALA A 211 14.75 6.07 11.84
N ALA A 212 14.57 4.95 11.13
CA ALA A 212 15.07 3.64 11.52
C ALA A 212 16.60 3.61 11.66
N ALA A 213 17.34 4.22 10.73
CA ALA A 213 18.79 4.35 10.82
C ALA A 213 19.22 5.13 12.07
N THR A 214 18.49 6.20 12.42
CA THR A 214 18.78 7.00 13.62
C THR A 214 18.58 6.19 14.91
N ILE A 215 17.50 5.38 14.98
CA ILE A 215 17.23 4.48 16.11
C ILE A 215 18.34 3.43 16.24
N ALA A 216 18.76 2.82 15.13
CA ALA A 216 19.83 1.84 15.11
C ALA A 216 21.16 2.42 15.61
N VAL A 217 21.52 3.63 15.18
CA VAL A 217 22.72 4.35 15.64
C VAL A 217 22.68 4.60 17.15
N ARG A 218 21.55 5.11 17.67
CA ARG A 218 21.38 5.36 19.10
C ARG A 218 21.55 4.09 19.94
N GLY A 219 20.90 3.00 19.54
CA GLY A 219 21.01 1.71 20.23
C GLY A 219 22.43 1.11 20.15
N ALA A 220 23.26 1.54 19.21
CA ALA A 220 24.65 1.12 19.10
C ALA A 220 25.57 1.91 20.05
N PHE A 221 25.32 3.23 20.22
CA PHE A 221 26.02 4.07 21.20
C PHE A 221 25.78 3.61 22.64
N ASP A 222 24.52 3.31 23.00
CA ASP A 222 24.16 2.88 24.36
C ASP A 222 24.87 1.56 24.75
N ARG A 223 25.18 0.70 23.77
CA ARG A 223 25.82 -0.62 23.96
C ARG A 223 27.36 -0.60 23.97
N HIS A 224 28.01 0.56 23.94
CA HIS A 224 29.48 0.70 23.97
C HIS A 224 30.24 -0.15 22.94
N GLN A 225 29.62 -0.44 21.79
CA GLN A 225 30.25 -1.19 20.71
C GLN A 225 31.22 -0.30 19.91
N SER A 226 32.20 -0.93 19.23
CA SER A 226 33.20 -0.27 18.37
C SER A 226 32.56 0.78 17.45
N THR A 227 32.77 2.06 17.78
CA THR A 227 32.08 3.20 17.18
C THR A 227 32.37 3.32 15.67
N GLY A 228 33.53 2.86 15.21
CA GLY A 228 33.96 3.00 13.82
C GLY A 228 33.14 2.17 12.82
N SER A 229 32.93 0.88 13.09
CA SER A 229 32.19 -0.01 12.18
C SER A 229 30.71 0.38 12.09
N LEU A 230 30.12 0.79 13.22
CA LEU A 230 28.72 1.20 13.29
C LEU A 230 28.46 2.52 12.56
N CYS A 231 29.36 3.50 12.73
CA CYS A 231 29.30 4.75 11.97
C CYS A 231 29.42 4.49 10.46
N ALA A 232 30.28 3.57 10.03
CA ALA A 232 30.41 3.21 8.62
C ALA A 232 29.14 2.56 8.06
N THR A 233 28.51 1.63 8.79
CA THR A 233 27.24 1.01 8.39
C THR A 233 26.11 2.02 8.32
N ALA A 234 25.98 2.91 9.32
CA ALA A 234 24.96 3.96 9.32
C ALA A 234 25.16 4.97 8.19
N ALA A 235 26.40 5.41 7.96
CA ALA A 235 26.73 6.28 6.84
C ALA A 235 26.43 5.61 5.50
N GLY A 236 26.76 4.32 5.34
CA GLY A 236 26.42 3.55 4.14
C GLY A 236 24.91 3.45 3.90
N GLY A 237 24.13 3.22 4.96
CA GLY A 237 22.66 3.22 4.90
C GLY A 237 22.09 4.58 4.47
N LEU A 238 22.57 5.68 5.08
CA LEU A 238 22.15 7.04 4.72
C LEU A 238 22.56 7.41 3.29
N LEU A 239 23.78 7.08 2.89
CA LEU A 239 24.25 7.30 1.51
C LEU A 239 23.39 6.52 0.50
N THR A 240 22.99 5.29 0.84
CA THR A 240 22.08 4.50 0.01
C THR A 240 20.72 5.17 -0.09
N ALA A 241 20.14 5.65 1.02
CA ALA A 241 18.88 6.39 1.01
C ALA A 241 18.97 7.67 0.16
N PHE A 242 20.06 8.44 0.29
CA PHE A 242 20.29 9.65 -0.50
C PHE A 242 20.51 9.35 -1.98
N ALA A 243 21.21 8.27 -2.32
CA ALA A 243 21.38 7.84 -3.70
C ALA A 243 20.05 7.40 -4.33
N LEU A 244 19.23 6.64 -3.59
CA LEU A 244 17.90 6.24 -4.03
C LEU A 244 16.99 7.46 -4.25
N TRP A 245 17.00 8.41 -3.31
CA TRP A 245 16.30 9.68 -3.46
C TRP A 245 16.75 10.41 -4.73
N TRP A 246 18.06 10.59 -4.89
CA TRP A 246 18.62 11.31 -6.03
C TRP A 246 18.24 10.65 -7.36
N LEU A 247 18.39 9.33 -7.48
CA LEU A 247 18.05 8.57 -8.68
C LEU A 247 16.56 8.66 -9.01
N TYR A 248 15.68 8.57 -8.01
CA TYR A 248 14.24 8.61 -8.20
C TYR A 248 13.75 9.99 -8.65
N PHE A 249 14.21 11.07 -7.99
CA PHE A 249 13.77 12.44 -8.28
C PHE A 249 14.53 13.13 -9.43
N SER A 250 15.60 12.53 -9.95
CA SER A 250 16.36 13.09 -11.09
C SER A 250 15.58 13.12 -12.40
N ARG A 251 14.51 12.32 -12.57
CA ARG A 251 13.67 12.34 -13.76
C ARG A 251 12.21 12.59 -13.39
N PRO A 252 11.53 13.62 -13.95
CA PRO A 252 10.15 13.89 -13.62
C PRO A 252 9.24 12.74 -14.11
N ALA A 253 8.61 12.00 -13.20
CA ALA A 253 7.84 10.81 -13.53
C ALA A 253 6.65 11.11 -14.47
N HIS A 254 6.11 12.33 -14.40
CA HIS A 254 5.03 12.78 -15.29
C HIS A 254 5.42 12.79 -16.79
N THR A 255 6.71 12.83 -17.13
CA THR A 255 7.17 12.76 -18.52
C THR A 255 7.12 11.34 -19.09
N LEU A 256 7.18 10.32 -18.24
CA LEU A 256 7.13 8.90 -18.63
C LEU A 256 5.70 8.34 -18.70
N LEU A 257 4.76 8.95 -17.97
CA LEU A 257 3.34 8.56 -17.97
C LEU A 257 2.50 9.28 -19.05
N ALA A 258 3.07 10.31 -19.69
CA ALA A 258 2.41 11.12 -20.71
C ALA A 258 2.80 10.74 -22.15
N THR A 259 3.65 9.72 -22.32
CA THR A 259 4.04 9.11 -23.60
C THR A 259 3.35 7.78 -23.78
#